data_AF-A0A352NX42-F1
#
_entry.id   AF-A0A352NX42-F1
#
_cell.length_a   1.000
_cell.length_b   1.000
_cell.length_c   1.000
_cell.angle_alpha   90.00
_cell.angle_beta   90.00
_cell.angle_gamma   90.00
#
_symmetry.space_group_name_H-M   'P 1'
#
loop_
_entity.id
_entity.type
_entity.pdbx_description
1 polymer ?
#
loop_
_entity_poly.entity_id
_entity_poly.type
_entity_poly.pdbx_seq_one_letter_code
_entity_poly.pdbx_strand_id
1 'polypeptide(L)'
;IELSRKIESFNKNIQIVFVTAYKKYALDAFKVGAVSYILKPITEGDLDATVNRLLKNKSAIEESFEYRKKHKVFILGSFKVYSNSGKKVTRWSTAKVQELFAYLICKKGRYISKWELCDILWPKSYPKKAEHSLYTTIYRLRSVLRNVGIRNIVRYENGKYGMELKNFYCDSWEFENFVESNSAVNDENIVDWEKNTELYKGMLFGSNDYLWDMELNEKLCRYYSFSTKNIAKYYIELKAY
;
A
#
# COMPACT_ATOMS: atom_id res chain seq x y z
N ILE A 1 -13.92 -4.08 -30.96
CA ILE A 1 -13.12 -2.85 -30.73
C ILE A 1 -13.72 -2.01 -29.62
N GLU A 2 -15.03 -1.74 -29.61
CA GLU A 2 -15.64 -0.97 -28.52
C GLU A 2 -15.48 -1.64 -27.14
N LEU A 3 -15.70 -2.96 -27.07
CA LEU A 3 -15.50 -3.74 -25.84
C LEU A 3 -14.06 -3.66 -25.30
N SER A 4 -13.05 -3.69 -26.18
CA SER A 4 -11.66 -3.63 -25.72
C SER A 4 -11.32 -2.27 -25.11
N ARG A 5 -11.90 -1.17 -25.60
CA ARG A 5 -11.74 0.16 -24.97
C ARG A 5 -12.33 0.18 -23.56
N LYS A 6 -13.50 -0.46 -23.36
CA LYS A 6 -14.12 -0.59 -22.02
C LYS A 6 -13.28 -1.46 -21.08
N ILE A 7 -12.66 -2.53 -21.59
CA ILE A 7 -11.74 -3.37 -20.80
C ILE A 7 -10.47 -2.59 -20.44
N GLU A 8 -9.90 -1.83 -21.37
CA GLU A 8 -8.71 -1.01 -21.14
C GLU A 8 -8.96 0.11 -20.12
N SER A 9 -10.14 0.75 -20.13
CA SER A 9 -10.52 1.74 -19.12
C SER A 9 -10.70 1.13 -17.73
N PHE A 10 -11.10 -0.14 -17.64
CA PHE A 10 -11.25 -0.86 -16.38
C PHE A 10 -9.90 -1.36 -15.83
N ASN A 11 -9.05 -1.95 -16.67
CA ASN A 11 -7.73 -2.43 -16.27
C ASN A 11 -6.76 -2.50 -17.45
N LYS A 12 -5.82 -1.56 -17.49
CA LYS A 12 -4.76 -1.47 -18.52
C LYS A 12 -3.76 -2.63 -18.53
N ASN A 13 -3.78 -3.51 -17.53
CA ASN A 13 -2.87 -4.67 -17.48
C ASN A 13 -3.43 -5.92 -18.16
N ILE A 14 -4.68 -5.88 -18.65
CA ILE A 14 -5.29 -7.00 -19.38
C ILE A 14 -4.77 -7.01 -20.82
N GLN A 15 -4.15 -8.12 -21.21
CA GLN A 15 -3.68 -8.32 -22.59
C GLN A 15 -4.83 -8.81 -23.46
N ILE A 16 -5.04 -8.16 -24.61
CA ILE A 16 -6.16 -8.46 -25.52
C ILE A 16 -5.62 -9.01 -26.83
N VAL A 17 -6.20 -10.12 -27.30
CA VAL A 17 -5.95 -10.71 -28.62
C VAL A 17 -7.27 -10.75 -29.37
N PHE A 18 -7.27 -10.27 -30.61
CA PHE A 18 -8.42 -10.36 -31.50
C PHE A 18 -8.29 -11.57 -32.41
N VAL A 19 -9.38 -12.31 -32.61
CA VAL A 19 -9.45 -13.44 -33.55
C VAL A 19 -10.68 -13.28 -34.44
N THR A 20 -10.49 -13.13 -35.74
CA THR A 20 -11.59 -12.72 -36.63
C THR A 20 -11.35 -13.06 -38.09
N ALA A 21 -12.40 -13.18 -38.91
CA ALA A 21 -12.28 -13.30 -40.37
C ALA A 21 -12.12 -11.95 -41.08
N TYR A 22 -12.28 -10.83 -40.36
CA TYR A 22 -12.33 -9.49 -40.97
C TYR A 22 -10.97 -8.79 -40.92
N LYS A 23 -10.29 -8.68 -42.07
CA LYS A 23 -8.97 -8.00 -42.17
C LYS A 23 -9.01 -6.50 -41.87
N LYS A 24 -10.10 -5.83 -42.25
CA LYS A 24 -10.22 -4.36 -42.24
C LYS A 24 -10.04 -3.70 -40.86
N TYR A 25 -10.20 -4.44 -39.77
CA TYR A 25 -10.11 -3.92 -38.41
C TYR A 25 -8.77 -4.15 -37.72
N ALA A 26 -7.78 -4.74 -38.40
CA ALA A 26 -6.48 -5.06 -37.81
C ALA A 26 -5.77 -3.81 -37.25
N LEU A 27 -5.74 -2.71 -38.02
CA LEU A 27 -5.13 -1.46 -37.59
C LEU A 27 -5.82 -0.86 -36.37
N ASP A 28 -7.16 -0.88 -36.36
CA ASP A 28 -7.94 -0.33 -35.25
C ASP A 28 -7.80 -1.15 -33.96
N ALA A 29 -7.60 -2.47 -34.08
CA ALA A 29 -7.31 -3.33 -32.94
C ALA A 29 -5.95 -3.00 -32.29
N PHE A 30 -4.92 -2.73 -33.08
CA PHE A 30 -3.62 -2.31 -32.53
C PHE A 30 -3.66 -0.91 -31.93
N LYS A 31 -4.47 0.02 -32.48
CA LYS A 31 -4.68 1.35 -31.88
C LYS A 31 -5.28 1.31 -30.47
N VAL A 32 -6.03 0.26 -30.14
CA VAL A 32 -6.63 0.05 -28.80
C VAL A 32 -5.81 -0.93 -27.95
N GLY A 33 -4.51 -1.04 -28.22
CA GLY A 33 -3.58 -1.79 -27.37
C GLY A 33 -3.65 -3.31 -27.48
N ALA A 34 -4.21 -3.88 -28.56
CA ALA A 34 -4.18 -5.33 -28.76
C ALA A 34 -2.74 -5.86 -28.89
N VAL A 35 -2.45 -6.97 -28.21
CA VAL A 35 -1.15 -7.66 -28.29
C VAL A 35 -1.01 -8.44 -29.59
N SER A 36 -2.12 -8.99 -30.10
CA SER A 36 -2.14 -9.74 -31.37
C SER A 36 -3.51 -9.68 -32.05
N TYR A 37 -3.50 -9.90 -33.36
CA TYR A 37 -4.66 -9.93 -34.24
C TYR A 37 -4.55 -11.12 -35.19
N ILE A 38 -5.30 -12.18 -34.93
CA ILE A 38 -5.27 -13.44 -35.67
C ILE A 38 -6.43 -13.48 -36.66
N LEU A 39 -6.12 -13.79 -37.92
CA LEU A 39 -7.14 -14.02 -38.93
C LEU A 39 -7.60 -15.47 -38.92
N LYS A 40 -8.90 -15.69 -39.10
CA LYS A 40 -9.43 -17.04 -39.35
C LYS A 40 -9.21 -17.43 -40.83
N PRO A 41 -8.90 -18.71 -41.13
CA PRO A 41 -8.67 -19.81 -40.18
C PRO A 41 -7.33 -19.68 -39.46
N ILE A 42 -7.30 -20.08 -38.18
CA ILE A 42 -6.13 -19.96 -37.31
C ILE A 42 -5.13 -21.06 -37.66
N THR A 43 -3.85 -20.72 -37.82
CA THR A 43 -2.76 -21.70 -37.95
C THR A 43 -2.03 -21.89 -36.63
N GLU A 44 -1.35 -23.02 -36.45
CA GLU A 44 -0.50 -23.26 -35.26
C GLU A 44 0.59 -22.19 -35.13
N GLY A 45 1.22 -21.78 -36.24
CA GLY A 45 2.23 -20.73 -36.23
C GLY A 45 1.71 -19.36 -35.74
N ASP A 46 0.48 -18.99 -36.11
CA ASP A 46 -0.16 -17.75 -35.64
C ASP A 46 -0.44 -17.79 -34.13
N LEU A 47 -0.83 -18.96 -33.63
CA LEU A 47 -1.10 -19.19 -32.22
C LEU A 47 0.20 -19.13 -31.41
N ASP A 48 1.25 -19.85 -31.83
CA ASP A 48 2.55 -19.89 -31.17
C ASP A 48 3.19 -18.50 -31.11
N ALA A 49 3.15 -17.75 -32.22
CA ALA A 49 3.65 -16.38 -32.26
C ALA A 49 2.89 -15.47 -31.27
N THR A 50 1.58 -15.66 -31.16
CA THR A 50 0.74 -14.89 -30.24
C THR A 50 1.03 -15.26 -28.78
N VAL A 51 1.11 -16.56 -28.46
CA VAL A 51 1.43 -17.04 -27.11
C VAL A 51 2.80 -16.53 -26.67
N ASN A 52 3.82 -16.61 -27.54
CA ASN A 52 5.15 -16.10 -27.22
C ASN A 52 5.16 -14.59 -26.94
N ARG A 53 4.37 -13.79 -27.67
CA ARG A 53 4.20 -12.35 -27.40
C ARG A 53 3.51 -12.10 -26.06
N LEU A 54 2.47 -12.86 -25.75
CA LEU A 54 1.76 -12.76 -24.46
C LEU A 54 2.69 -13.11 -23.30
N LEU A 55 3.47 -14.19 -23.42
CA LEU A 55 4.42 -14.62 -22.39
C LEU A 55 5.54 -13.60 -22.16
N LYS A 56 6.12 -13.05 -23.24
CA LYS A 56 7.16 -12.01 -23.14
C LYS A 56 6.62 -10.71 -22.51
N ASN A 57 5.40 -10.33 -22.85
CA ASN A 57 4.76 -9.17 -22.22
C ASN A 57 4.39 -9.46 -20.77
N LYS A 58 3.99 -10.69 -20.45
CA LYS A 58 3.71 -11.11 -19.06
C LYS A 58 4.97 -11.07 -18.20
N SER A 59 6.11 -11.55 -18.68
CA SER A 59 7.38 -11.48 -17.92
C SER A 59 7.83 -10.04 -17.71
N ALA A 60 7.72 -9.16 -18.73
CA ALA A 60 8.03 -7.74 -18.58
C ALA A 60 7.07 -7.01 -17.61
N ILE A 61 5.78 -7.37 -17.63
CA ILE A 61 4.79 -6.88 -16.66
C ILE A 61 5.14 -7.41 -15.27
N GLU A 62 5.37 -8.70 -15.09
CA GLU A 62 5.72 -9.32 -13.82
C GLU A 62 7.01 -8.77 -13.24
N GLU A 63 8.08 -8.57 -14.02
CA GLU A 63 9.30 -7.88 -13.60
C GLU A 63 9.00 -6.43 -13.19
N SER A 64 8.22 -5.68 -13.98
CA SER A 64 7.80 -4.33 -13.61
C SER A 64 6.91 -4.28 -12.36
N PHE A 65 6.19 -5.37 -12.05
CA PHE A 65 5.35 -5.53 -10.87
C PHE A 65 6.17 -5.97 -9.66
N GLU A 66 7.19 -6.80 -9.84
CA GLU A 66 8.11 -7.25 -8.80
C GLU A 66 8.97 -6.10 -8.27
N TYR A 67 9.42 -5.21 -9.17
CA TYR A 67 10.03 -3.93 -8.81
C TYR A 67 9.04 -2.90 -8.22
N ARG A 68 7.72 -3.09 -8.41
CA ARG A 68 6.65 -2.23 -7.85
C ARG A 68 5.99 -2.77 -6.58
N LYS A 69 6.34 -3.99 -6.12
CA LYS A 69 5.79 -4.51 -4.86
C LYS A 69 6.33 -3.67 -3.70
N LYS A 70 5.43 -2.96 -3.03
CA LYS A 70 5.73 -2.21 -1.82
C LYS A 70 5.88 -3.15 -0.62
N HIS A 71 6.74 -2.79 0.33
CA HIS A 71 6.67 -3.32 1.69
C HIS A 71 5.33 -2.95 2.29
N LYS A 72 4.63 -3.91 2.91
CA LYS A 72 3.29 -3.69 3.44
C LYS A 72 3.33 -3.59 4.95
N VAL A 73 2.73 -2.55 5.49
CA VAL A 73 2.59 -2.31 6.91
C VAL A 73 1.10 -2.22 7.21
N PHE A 74 0.65 -2.98 8.20
CA PHE A 74 -0.71 -2.96 8.68
C PHE A 74 -0.68 -2.52 10.13
N ILE A 75 -1.40 -1.44 10.44
CA ILE A 75 -1.47 -0.83 11.77
C ILE A 75 -2.91 -0.62 12.24
N LEU A 76 -3.94 -0.79 11.40
CA LEU A 76 -5.34 -0.67 11.81
C LEU A 76 -5.86 -2.00 12.37
N GLY A 77 -5.98 -2.10 13.70
CA GLY A 77 -6.43 -3.30 14.42
C GLY A 77 -5.38 -4.40 14.61
N SER A 78 -4.20 -4.29 14.02
CA SER A 78 -3.07 -5.18 14.28
C SER A 78 -1.77 -4.52 13.88
N PHE A 79 -0.61 -5.00 14.37
CA PHE A 79 0.68 -4.54 13.90
C PHE A 79 1.44 -5.63 13.12
N LYS A 80 1.44 -5.53 11.79
CA LYS A 80 2.11 -6.51 10.91
C LYS A 80 2.95 -5.81 9.84
N VAL A 81 4.13 -6.35 9.57
CA VAL A 81 5.05 -5.82 8.56
C VAL A 81 5.49 -6.94 7.64
N TYR A 82 5.40 -6.69 6.33
CA TYR A 82 5.79 -7.62 5.27
C TYR A 82 6.74 -6.93 4.31
N SER A 83 7.81 -7.63 3.92
CA SER A 83 8.66 -7.20 2.83
C SER A 83 7.90 -7.26 1.50
N ASN A 84 8.51 -6.69 0.45
CA ASN A 84 7.98 -6.74 -0.91
C ASN A 84 8.00 -8.17 -1.49
N SER A 85 8.90 -9.01 -0.97
CA SER A 85 8.95 -10.46 -1.21
C SER A 85 7.93 -11.26 -0.40
N GLY A 86 7.06 -10.60 0.40
CA GLY A 86 6.03 -11.26 1.20
C GLY A 86 6.52 -11.84 2.52
N LYS A 87 7.81 -11.71 2.87
CA LYS A 87 8.35 -12.19 4.15
C LYS A 87 7.84 -11.32 5.29
N LYS A 88 7.19 -11.95 6.28
CA LYS A 88 6.68 -11.27 7.47
C LYS A 88 7.80 -11.04 8.50
N VAL A 89 7.82 -9.86 9.12
CA VAL A 89 8.58 -9.64 10.36
C VAL A 89 7.85 -10.36 11.49
N THR A 90 8.39 -11.50 11.94
CA THR A 90 7.78 -12.33 12.97
C THR A 90 8.29 -12.02 14.38
N ARG A 91 9.53 -11.55 14.51
CA ARG A 91 10.18 -11.28 15.80
C ARG A 91 10.87 -9.93 15.81
N TRP A 92 10.39 -9.05 16.69
CA TRP A 92 11.07 -7.81 17.05
C TRP A 92 12.08 -8.10 18.15
N SER A 93 13.28 -7.53 18.09
CA SER A 93 14.31 -7.78 19.12
C SER A 93 13.87 -7.32 20.52
N THR A 94 13.11 -6.23 20.59
CA THR A 94 12.48 -5.72 21.83
C THR A 94 11.19 -4.96 21.47
N ALA A 95 10.32 -4.74 22.46
CA ALA A 95 9.15 -3.87 22.30
C ALA A 95 9.54 -2.46 21.81
N LYS A 96 10.66 -1.90 22.31
CA LYS A 96 11.14 -0.58 21.87
C LYS A 96 11.59 -0.52 20.41
N VAL A 97 12.06 -1.64 19.84
CA VAL A 97 12.38 -1.70 18.40
C VAL A 97 11.09 -1.65 17.57
N GLN A 98 10.06 -2.37 18.01
CA GLN A 98 8.74 -2.36 17.38
C GLN A 98 8.10 -0.98 17.48
N GLU A 99 8.13 -0.36 18.66
CA GLU A 99 7.60 0.98 18.92
C GLU A 99 8.33 2.07 18.11
N LEU A 100 9.67 2.01 18.03
CA LEU A 100 10.43 2.93 17.19
C LEU A 100 10.01 2.84 15.72
N PHE A 101 9.82 1.62 15.19
CA PHE A 101 9.34 1.45 13.82
C PHE A 101 7.92 2.01 13.64
N ALA A 102 7.02 1.73 14.59
CA ALA A 102 5.67 2.26 14.61
C ALA A 102 5.67 3.79 14.55
N TYR A 103 6.47 4.43 15.40
CA TYR A 103 6.60 5.88 15.45
C TYR A 103 7.10 6.47 14.12
N LEU A 104 8.16 5.88 13.54
CA LEU A 104 8.73 6.33 12.26
C LEU A 104 7.73 6.18 11.09
N ILE A 105 6.92 5.10 11.07
CA ILE A 105 5.84 4.92 10.09
C ILE A 105 4.79 6.04 10.22
N CYS A 106 4.35 6.35 11.44
CA CYS A 106 3.35 7.39 11.68
C CYS A 106 3.82 8.79 11.33
N LYS A 107 5.14 9.06 11.36
CA LYS A 107 5.70 10.37 10.97
C LYS A 107 5.94 10.54 9.47
N LYS A 108 5.51 9.58 8.62
CA LYS A 108 5.44 9.69 7.16
C LYS A 108 6.72 10.26 6.49
N GLY A 109 7.89 9.85 6.99
CA GLY A 109 9.19 10.22 6.43
C GLY A 109 9.80 11.52 6.97
N ARG A 110 9.10 12.22 7.87
CA ARG A 110 9.67 13.38 8.59
C ARG A 110 10.93 12.96 9.35
N TYR A 111 11.97 13.80 9.26
CA TYR A 111 13.18 13.64 10.06
C TYR A 111 12.94 14.15 11.48
N ILE A 112 13.07 13.25 12.45
CA ILE A 112 12.81 13.47 13.87
C ILE A 112 14.14 13.59 14.61
N SER A 113 14.28 14.58 15.50
CA SER A 113 15.51 14.72 16.28
C SER A 113 15.76 13.50 17.18
N LYS A 114 17.04 13.17 17.41
CA LYS A 114 17.39 12.10 18.35
C LYS A 114 16.81 12.35 19.75
N TRP A 115 16.72 13.61 20.18
CA TRP A 115 16.18 13.98 21.48
C TRP A 115 14.67 13.76 21.57
N GLU A 116 13.93 14.15 20.54
CA GLU A 116 12.49 13.85 20.46
C GLU A 116 12.23 12.33 20.50
N LEU A 117 13.04 11.52 19.79
CA LEU A 117 12.93 10.06 19.88
C LEU A 117 13.27 9.51 21.26
N CYS A 118 14.28 10.08 21.94
CA CYS A 118 14.64 9.71 23.30
C CYS A 118 13.49 9.98 24.27
N ASP A 119 12.88 11.16 24.20
CA ASP A 119 11.81 11.58 25.10
C ASP A 119 10.53 10.76 24.88
N ILE A 120 10.22 10.43 23.63
CA ILE A 120 9.03 9.64 23.29
C ILE A 120 9.19 8.18 23.69
N LEU A 121 10.34 7.57 23.37
CA LEU A 121 10.55 6.14 23.62
C LEU A 121 11.00 5.86 25.05
N TRP A 122 11.69 6.77 25.72
CA TRP A 122 12.21 6.58 27.07
C TRP A 122 12.00 7.82 27.95
N PRO A 123 10.76 8.29 28.16
CA PRO A 123 10.47 9.54 28.87
C PRO A 123 10.99 9.59 30.32
N LYS A 124 11.18 8.42 30.94
CA LYS A 124 11.66 8.27 32.33
C LYS A 124 13.17 8.04 32.44
N SER A 125 13.91 8.03 31.32
CA SER A 125 15.36 7.80 31.33
C SER A 125 16.11 9.13 31.30
N TYR A 126 17.26 9.19 31.98
CA TYR A 126 18.15 10.34 31.87
C TYR A 126 18.76 10.44 30.45
N PRO A 127 19.09 11.65 29.95
CA PRO A 127 19.40 11.88 28.54
C PRO A 127 20.46 10.96 27.94
N LYS A 128 21.59 10.77 28.64
CA LYS A 128 22.70 9.95 28.14
C LYS A 128 22.35 8.47 27.99
N LYS A 129 21.49 7.92 28.87
CA LYS A 129 21.01 6.53 28.76
C LYS A 129 19.96 6.36 27.69
N ALA A 130 19.06 7.34 27.54
CA ALA A 130 18.09 7.35 26.45
C ALA A 130 18.80 7.37 25.10
N GLU A 131 19.83 8.21 24.95
CA GLU A 131 20.64 8.31 23.74
C GLU A 131 21.35 6.98 23.40
N HIS A 132 22.02 6.36 24.39
CA HIS A 132 22.63 5.04 24.18
C HIS A 132 21.59 3.99 23.77
N SER A 133 20.43 3.98 24.43
CA SER A 133 19.33 3.08 24.14
C SER A 133 18.77 3.29 22.73
N LEU A 134 18.68 4.54 22.27
CA LEU A 134 18.27 4.89 20.92
C LEU A 134 19.22 4.29 19.88
N TYR A 135 20.53 4.47 20.05
CA TYR A 135 21.52 3.92 19.11
C TYR A 135 21.44 2.39 19.01
N THR A 136 21.36 1.69 20.14
CA THR A 136 21.18 0.24 20.16
C THR A 136 19.86 -0.18 19.50
N THR A 137 18.78 0.58 19.72
CA THR A 137 17.45 0.27 19.17
C THR A 137 17.42 0.49 17.65
N ILE A 138 18.02 1.56 17.13
CA ILE A 138 18.19 1.81 15.69
C ILE A 138 19.00 0.69 15.03
N TYR A 139 20.10 0.26 15.66
CA TYR A 139 20.90 -0.84 15.15
C TYR A 139 20.10 -2.14 15.06
N ARG A 140 19.37 -2.50 16.12
CA ARG A 140 18.50 -3.69 16.15
C ARG A 140 17.36 -3.59 15.13
N LEU A 141 16.76 -2.41 14.98
CA LEU A 141 15.73 -2.15 13.97
C LEU A 141 16.25 -2.46 12.56
N ARG A 142 17.41 -1.89 12.20
CA ARG A 142 18.07 -2.16 10.91
C ARG A 142 18.35 -3.65 10.72
N SER A 143 18.77 -4.36 11.77
CA SER A 143 19.02 -5.80 11.70
C SER A 143 17.74 -6.62 11.47
N VAL A 144 16.66 -6.33 12.20
CA VAL A 144 15.37 -7.03 12.04
C VAL A 144 14.81 -6.85 10.63
N LEU A 145 14.86 -5.62 10.12
CA LEU A 145 14.37 -5.30 8.77
C LEU A 145 15.23 -5.94 7.68
N ARG A 146 16.56 -5.98 7.87
CA ARG A 146 17.47 -6.63 6.92
C ARG A 146 17.19 -8.13 6.78
N ASN A 147 16.77 -8.80 7.84
CA ASN A 147 16.45 -10.23 7.81
C ASN A 147 15.27 -10.56 6.88
N VAL A 148 14.34 -9.63 6.69
CA VAL A 148 13.22 -9.77 5.74
C VAL A 148 13.51 -9.13 4.37
N GLY A 149 14.72 -8.61 4.18
CA GLY A 149 15.15 -7.99 2.91
C GLY A 149 14.91 -6.48 2.81
N ILE A 150 14.46 -5.83 3.88
CA ILE A 150 14.26 -4.38 3.93
C ILE A 150 15.59 -3.73 4.37
N ARG A 151 16.23 -2.96 3.48
CA ARG A 151 17.58 -2.41 3.70
C ARG A 151 17.60 -0.90 3.52
N ASN A 152 18.53 -0.24 4.23
CA ASN A 152 18.86 1.18 4.07
C ASN A 152 17.67 2.15 4.18
N ILE A 153 16.62 1.79 4.91
CA ILE A 153 15.42 2.63 5.03
C ILE A 153 15.56 3.73 6.07
N VAL A 154 16.26 3.47 7.19
CA VAL A 154 16.41 4.45 8.28
C VAL A 154 17.67 5.29 8.03
N ARG A 155 17.47 6.58 7.72
CA ARG A 155 18.53 7.56 7.46
C ARG A 155 18.81 8.41 8.69
N TYR A 156 20.04 8.91 8.79
CA TYR A 156 20.44 9.83 9.84
C TYR A 156 21.15 11.03 9.22
N GLU A 157 20.60 12.22 9.40
CA GLU A 157 21.10 13.47 8.83
C GLU A 157 20.91 14.59 9.85
N ASN A 158 21.94 15.41 10.10
CA ASN A 158 21.88 16.59 10.96
C ASN A 158 21.26 16.34 12.36
N GLY A 159 21.63 15.24 13.02
CA GLY A 159 21.11 14.92 14.36
C GLY A 159 19.69 14.33 14.37
N LYS A 160 19.12 14.06 13.19
CA LYS A 160 17.74 13.58 13.04
C LYS A 160 17.72 12.22 12.33
N TYR A 161 16.72 11.42 12.68
CA TYR A 161 16.42 10.15 12.01
C TYR A 161 15.16 10.29 11.18
N GLY A 162 15.21 9.78 9.94
CA GLY A 162 14.07 9.68 9.04
C GLY A 162 13.97 8.28 8.45
N MET A 163 12.86 8.00 7.77
CA MET A 163 12.65 6.74 7.08
C MET A 163 12.23 6.96 5.63
N GLU A 164 12.88 6.26 4.70
CA GLU A 164 12.51 6.24 3.29
C GLU A 164 11.24 5.37 3.09
N LEU A 165 10.16 6.02 2.64
CA LEU A 165 8.83 5.41 2.57
C LEU A 165 8.30 5.23 1.15
N LYS A 166 9.05 5.64 0.11
CA LYS A 166 8.60 5.53 -1.30
C LYS A 166 8.12 4.12 -1.68
N ASN A 167 8.78 3.10 -1.11
CA ASN A 167 8.49 1.69 -1.36
C ASN A 167 7.63 1.04 -0.27
N PHE A 168 6.94 1.84 0.55
CA PHE A 168 6.04 1.36 1.58
C PHE A 168 4.57 1.61 1.22
N TYR A 169 3.75 0.67 1.66
CA TYR A 169 2.31 0.75 1.76
C TYR A 169 1.95 0.65 3.25
N CYS A 170 1.02 1.49 3.70
CA CYS A 170 0.44 1.41 5.02
C CYS A 170 -1.08 1.53 4.89
N ASP A 171 -1.82 0.62 5.53
CA ASP A 171 -3.28 0.62 5.53
C ASP A 171 -3.85 1.94 6.08
N SER A 172 -3.25 2.50 7.13
CA SER A 172 -3.67 3.79 7.67
C SER A 172 -3.48 4.96 6.71
N TRP A 173 -2.43 4.96 5.88
CA TRP A 173 -2.20 6.03 4.91
C TRP A 173 -3.21 5.95 3.77
N GLU A 174 -3.53 4.74 3.31
CA GLU A 174 -4.59 4.54 2.30
C GLU A 174 -5.95 4.98 2.86
N PHE A 175 -6.27 4.55 4.08
CA PHE A 175 -7.48 4.94 4.78
C PHE A 175 -7.60 6.46 4.91
N GLU A 176 -6.59 7.10 5.49
CA GLU A 176 -6.56 8.55 5.72
C GLU A 176 -6.64 9.34 4.41
N ASN A 177 -5.81 9.01 3.41
CA ASN A 177 -5.79 9.74 2.14
C ASN A 177 -7.12 9.63 1.39
N PHE A 178 -7.79 8.47 1.46
CA PHE A 178 -9.09 8.29 0.83
C PHE A 178 -10.15 9.18 1.47
N VAL A 179 -10.26 9.18 2.79
CA VAL A 179 -11.22 10.02 3.51
C VAL A 179 -10.92 11.51 3.33
N GLU A 180 -9.65 11.90 3.30
CA GLU A 180 -9.26 13.31 3.06
C GLU A 180 -9.53 13.77 1.62
N SER A 181 -9.52 12.86 0.64
CA SER A 181 -9.75 13.18 -0.78
C SER A 181 -11.22 13.10 -1.19
N ASN A 182 -12.09 12.52 -0.35
CA ASN A 182 -13.51 12.31 -0.65
C ASN A 182 -14.38 12.93 0.44
N SER A 183 -15.19 13.93 0.08
CA SER A 183 -16.02 14.68 1.04
C SER A 183 -17.45 14.15 1.16
N ALA A 184 -17.95 13.40 0.18
CA ALA A 184 -19.33 12.91 0.14
C ALA A 184 -19.43 11.48 -0.43
N VAL A 185 -20.45 10.77 0.02
CA VAL A 185 -20.84 9.44 -0.49
C VAL A 185 -21.95 9.62 -1.53
N ASN A 186 -21.83 8.94 -2.66
CA ASN A 186 -22.79 8.94 -3.76
C ASN A 186 -22.78 7.59 -4.51
N ASP A 187 -23.65 7.45 -5.51
CA ASP A 187 -23.77 6.23 -6.32
C ASP A 187 -22.47 5.82 -7.02
N GLU A 188 -21.61 6.79 -7.37
CA GLU A 188 -20.37 6.53 -8.11
C GLU A 188 -19.26 6.00 -7.20
N ASN A 189 -19.26 6.36 -5.91
CA ASN A 189 -18.14 6.08 -5.00
C ASN A 189 -18.49 5.23 -3.77
N ILE A 190 -19.76 4.85 -3.59
CA ILE A 190 -20.21 4.04 -2.43
C ILE A 190 -19.37 2.78 -2.22
N VAL A 191 -19.08 2.03 -3.28
CA VAL A 191 -18.29 0.80 -3.23
C VAL A 191 -16.86 1.05 -2.75
N ASP A 192 -16.27 2.20 -3.10
CA ASP A 192 -14.93 2.55 -2.66
C ASP A 192 -14.91 2.99 -1.20
N TRP A 193 -15.96 3.67 -0.73
CA TRP A 193 -16.18 3.97 0.69
C TRP A 193 -16.30 2.69 1.52
N GLU A 194 -17.09 1.71 1.07
CA GLU A 194 -17.22 0.41 1.73
C GLU A 194 -15.86 -0.29 1.86
N LYS A 195 -15.14 -0.47 0.73
CA LYS A 195 -13.80 -1.07 0.72
C LYS A 195 -12.82 -0.34 1.63
N ASN A 196 -12.87 0.99 1.65
CA ASN A 196 -11.99 1.78 2.50
C ASN A 196 -12.28 1.55 3.99
N THR A 197 -13.57 1.48 4.38
CA THR A 197 -13.94 1.20 5.78
C THR A 197 -13.52 -0.20 6.25
N GLU A 198 -13.42 -1.19 5.36
CA GLU A 198 -12.90 -2.52 5.69
C GLU A 198 -11.41 -2.55 6.08
N LEU A 199 -10.64 -1.50 5.72
CA LEU A 199 -9.26 -1.36 6.16
C LEU A 199 -9.19 -1.12 7.68
N TYR A 200 -10.18 -0.44 8.25
CA TYR A 200 -10.24 -0.12 9.66
C TYR A 200 -10.75 -1.32 10.47
N LYS A 201 -9.84 -2.12 11.01
CA LYS A 201 -10.16 -3.36 11.76
C LYS A 201 -10.11 -3.20 13.28
N GLY A 202 -9.83 -1.99 13.77
CA GLY A 202 -9.74 -1.69 15.19
C GLY A 202 -8.70 -0.61 15.50
N MET A 203 -8.38 -0.47 16.78
CA MET A 203 -7.44 0.52 17.29
C MET A 203 -6.05 0.42 16.65
N LEU A 204 -5.36 1.55 16.58
CA LEU A 204 -4.02 1.64 16.06
C LEU A 204 -3.07 0.66 16.79
N PHE A 205 -2.29 -0.10 16.03
CA PHE A 205 -1.38 -1.15 16.49
C PHE A 205 -2.01 -2.31 17.28
N GLY A 206 -3.34 -2.42 17.31
CA GLY A 206 -4.08 -3.49 17.97
C GLY A 206 -4.00 -3.40 19.49
N SER A 207 -3.37 -4.37 20.14
CA SER A 207 -3.21 -4.42 21.60
C SER A 207 -1.97 -3.68 22.12
N ASN A 208 -1.17 -3.07 21.23
CA ASN A 208 -0.01 -2.29 21.66
C ASN A 208 -0.47 -0.88 22.01
N ASP A 209 -0.33 -0.51 23.28
CA ASP A 209 -0.71 0.82 23.77
C ASP A 209 0.53 1.72 23.80
N TYR A 210 0.61 2.67 22.85
CA TYR A 210 1.67 3.66 22.79
C TYR A 210 1.13 5.05 23.13
N LEU A 211 1.61 5.65 24.21
CA LEU A 211 1.13 6.96 24.69
C LEU A 211 1.12 8.07 23.61
N TRP A 212 2.08 8.05 22.69
CA TRP A 212 2.25 9.06 21.64
C TRP A 212 1.28 8.90 20.47
N ASP A 213 0.56 7.78 20.38
CA ASP A 213 -0.28 7.45 19.22
C ASP A 213 -1.71 7.98 19.34
N MET A 214 -2.09 8.47 20.52
CA MET A 214 -3.45 8.87 20.89
C MET A 214 -4.07 9.84 19.89
N GLU A 215 -3.33 10.87 19.47
CA GLU A 215 -3.82 11.88 18.51
C GLU A 215 -4.14 11.25 17.14
N LEU A 216 -3.26 10.39 16.64
CA LEU A 216 -3.46 9.73 15.35
C LEU A 216 -4.59 8.69 15.45
N ASN A 217 -4.63 7.91 16.54
CA ASN A 217 -5.68 6.94 16.77
C ASN A 217 -7.06 7.64 16.84
N GLU A 218 -7.16 8.75 17.57
CA GLU A 218 -8.40 9.54 17.64
C GLU A 218 -8.80 10.09 16.27
N LYS A 219 -7.86 10.66 15.50
CA LYS A 219 -8.12 11.14 14.13
C LYS A 219 -8.71 10.02 13.26
N LEU A 220 -8.10 8.84 13.27
CA LEU A 220 -8.54 7.70 12.47
C LEU A 220 -9.90 7.15 12.94
N CYS A 221 -10.15 7.12 14.26
CA CYS A 221 -11.47 6.79 14.82
C CYS A 221 -12.56 7.76 14.35
N ARG A 222 -12.26 9.07 14.32
CA ARG A 222 -13.20 10.09 13.82
C ARG A 222 -13.48 9.89 12.34
N TYR A 223 -12.46 9.60 11.54
CA TYR A 223 -12.63 9.27 10.12
C TYR A 223 -13.49 8.04 9.91
N TYR A 224 -13.25 6.95 10.64
CA TYR A 224 -14.10 5.76 10.55
C TYR A 224 -15.55 6.04 10.93
N SER A 225 -15.77 6.80 12.01
CA SER A 225 -17.11 7.22 12.45
C SER A 225 -17.81 8.09 11.39
N PHE A 226 -17.06 8.97 10.73
CA PHE A 226 -17.56 9.79 9.63
C PHE A 226 -17.94 8.93 8.42
N SER A 227 -17.05 8.03 7.97
CA SER A 227 -17.28 7.16 6.81
C SER A 227 -18.54 6.31 6.98
N THR A 228 -18.63 5.61 8.11
CA THR A 228 -19.76 4.71 8.42
C THR A 228 -21.10 5.46 8.51
N LYS A 229 -21.12 6.67 9.10
CA LYS A 229 -22.33 7.51 9.15
C LYS A 229 -22.78 7.95 7.75
N ASN A 230 -21.87 8.36 6.88
CA ASN A 230 -22.23 8.80 5.54
C ASN A 230 -22.68 7.64 4.65
N ILE A 231 -22.04 6.47 4.75
CA ILE A 231 -22.49 5.24 4.07
C ILE A 231 -23.90 4.87 4.53
N ALA A 232 -24.16 4.87 5.84
CA ALA A 232 -25.49 4.57 6.38
C ALA A 232 -26.53 5.58 5.90
N LYS A 233 -26.21 6.88 5.90
CA LYS A 233 -27.10 7.95 5.42
C LYS A 233 -27.48 7.73 3.95
N TYR A 234 -26.50 7.44 3.09
CA TYR A 234 -26.72 7.14 1.68
C TYR A 234 -27.72 5.99 1.49
N TYR A 235 -27.54 4.86 2.20
CA TYR A 235 -28.47 3.72 2.08
C TYR A 235 -29.86 3.97 2.68
N ILE A 236 -29.97 4.83 3.69
CA ILE A 236 -31.27 5.23 4.25
C ILE A 236 -32.03 6.08 3.24
N GLU A 237 -31.37 7.06 2.62
CA GLU A 237 -31.97 7.91 1.59
C GLU A 237 -32.39 7.08 0.37
N LEU A 238 -31.57 6.11 -0.06
CA LEU A 238 -31.88 5.24 -1.20
C LEU A 238 -33.07 4.29 -0.95
N LYS A 239 -33.38 3.95 0.31
CA LYS A 239 -34.58 3.16 0.69
C LYS A 239 -35.81 4.01 0.97
N ALA A 240 -35.65 5.33 1.08
CA ALA A 240 -36.75 6.28 1.31
C ALA A 240 -37.41 6.75 -0.01
N TYR A 241 -36.80 6.44 -1.15
CA TYR A 241 -37.35 6.57 -2.51
C TYR A 241 -37.86 5.22 -3.02
#